data_AF-A0A6J5WEI3-F1
#
_entry.id   AF-A0A6J5WEI3-F1
#
_cell.length_a   1.000
_cell.length_b   1.000
_cell.length_c   1.000
_cell.angle_alpha   90.00
_cell.angle_beta   90.00
_cell.angle_gamma   90.00
#
_symmetry.space_group_name_H-M   'P 1'
#
loop_
_entity.id
_entity.type
_entity.pdbx_description
1 polymer ?
#
loop_
_entity_poly.entity_id
_entity_poly.type
_entity_poly.pdbx_seq_one_letter_code
_entity_poly.pdbx_strand_id
1 'polypeptide(L)'
;MKKRTVYAWGVAILSFVVLMIVTPAIPQSEAYHDFADQREFLGIPNTLNVVSNFPFLVIGLIGLVLCYYGDYFKFSLQGELWGWTCFYIGVAAVAIGSSYYHLKPNDARLVWDRLPMTIAFTSIIAIFIIERIDERKGTISIIPLLLAGIVSILYWRFFDDLRPYAMVQFLPCIAIPVMAILLPPMYTHSTYWLWAAGFYLLAKVEEAADKVIYDWTHHIVSGHTLKHLCAAMVPVFLTLMLAKRTVEPERQSLLKTWKISWTKFRKTDGTVESDGTVESYTCTYSTVPVVESQ
;
A
#
# COMPACT_ATOMS: atom_id res chain seq x y z
N MET A 1 -3.71 22.80 -17.49
CA MET A 1 -3.33 21.60 -16.70
C MET A 1 -2.16 20.79 -17.29
N LYS A 2 -2.02 20.62 -18.62
CA LYS A 2 -0.92 19.84 -19.24
C LYS A 2 0.51 20.28 -18.83
N LYS A 3 0.83 21.58 -18.86
CA LYS A 3 2.18 22.09 -18.52
C LYS A 3 2.61 21.76 -17.09
N ARG A 4 1.74 21.96 -16.09
CA ARG A 4 2.03 21.64 -14.67
C ARG A 4 2.32 20.15 -14.45
N THR A 5 1.60 19.27 -15.15
CA THR A 5 1.85 17.82 -15.06
C THR A 5 3.19 17.44 -15.66
N VAL A 6 3.56 18.03 -16.81
CA VAL A 6 4.87 17.81 -17.43
C VAL A 6 6.01 18.31 -16.54
N TYR A 7 5.88 19.48 -15.91
CA TYR A 7 6.87 19.97 -14.94
C TYR A 7 6.99 19.05 -13.73
N ALA A 8 5.88 18.55 -13.18
CA ALA A 8 5.91 17.62 -12.06
C ALA A 8 6.66 16.32 -12.40
N TRP A 9 6.39 15.74 -13.58
CA TRP A 9 7.13 14.58 -14.07
C TRP A 9 8.61 14.89 -14.32
N GLY A 10 8.93 16.04 -14.90
CA GLY A 10 10.31 16.46 -15.12
C GLY A 10 11.08 16.62 -13.82
N VAL A 11 10.47 17.23 -12.79
CA VAL A 11 11.06 17.34 -11.45
C VAL A 11 11.21 15.96 -10.80
N ALA A 12 10.21 15.09 -10.89
CA ALA A 12 10.31 13.74 -10.31
C ALA A 12 11.45 12.92 -10.94
N ILE A 13 11.58 12.95 -12.27
CA ILE A 13 12.65 12.27 -13.00
C ILE A 13 14.01 12.88 -12.64
N LEU A 14 14.11 14.21 -12.62
CA LEU A 14 15.36 14.89 -12.24
C LEU A 14 15.77 14.53 -10.81
N SER A 15 14.84 14.57 -9.85
CA SER A 15 15.09 14.18 -8.46
C SER A 15 15.52 12.72 -8.35
N PHE A 16 14.92 11.82 -9.13
CA PHE A 16 15.33 10.42 -9.20
C PHE A 16 16.76 10.27 -9.73
N VAL A 17 17.09 10.94 -10.83
CA VAL A 17 18.44 10.91 -11.42
C VAL A 17 19.47 11.49 -10.47
N VAL A 18 19.18 12.62 -9.82
CA VAL A 18 20.05 13.24 -8.81
C VAL A 18 20.26 12.28 -7.64
N LEU A 19 19.20 11.63 -7.13
CA LEU A 19 19.31 10.62 -6.09
C LEU A 19 20.25 9.48 -6.51
N MET A 20 20.10 8.97 -7.74
CA MET A 20 20.93 7.89 -8.26
C MET A 20 22.41 8.27 -8.42
N ILE A 21 22.72 9.55 -8.69
CA ILE A 21 24.09 10.06 -8.83
C ILE A 21 24.72 10.40 -7.48
N VAL A 22 23.96 11.03 -6.57
CA VAL A 22 24.49 11.61 -5.34
C VAL A 22 24.63 10.59 -4.22
N THR A 23 23.74 9.60 -4.15
CA THR A 23 23.85 8.55 -3.12
C THR A 23 24.69 7.39 -3.64
N PRO A 24 25.43 6.68 -2.76
CA PRO A 24 26.07 5.43 -3.16
C PRO A 24 25.01 4.38 -3.51
N ALA A 25 25.38 3.41 -4.36
CA ALA A 25 24.57 2.22 -4.60
C ALA A 25 24.36 1.46 -3.29
N ILE A 26 23.17 0.87 -3.12
CA ILE A 26 22.85 0.09 -1.92
C ILE A 26 22.86 -1.39 -2.31
N PRO A 27 23.96 -2.12 -2.06
CA PRO A 27 24.04 -3.54 -2.38
C PRO A 27 23.11 -4.36 -1.50
N GLN A 28 22.78 -5.55 -1.98
CA GLN A 28 22.05 -6.52 -1.19
C GLN A 28 22.98 -7.12 -0.12
N SER A 29 22.66 -6.86 1.14
CA SER A 29 23.38 -7.47 2.25
C SER A 29 23.02 -8.96 2.36
N GLU A 30 24.02 -9.83 2.44
CA GLU A 30 23.84 -11.26 2.72
C GLU A 30 23.24 -11.51 4.11
N ALA A 31 23.48 -10.60 5.07
CA ALA A 31 22.88 -10.68 6.40
C ALA A 31 21.34 -10.54 6.35
N TYR A 32 20.78 -10.05 5.25
CA TYR A 32 19.33 -10.03 5.03
C TYR A 32 18.71 -11.44 4.97
N HIS A 33 19.51 -12.47 4.69
CA HIS A 33 19.08 -13.87 4.67
C HIS A 33 19.15 -14.55 6.04
N ASP A 34 19.77 -13.92 7.03
CA ASP A 34 20.02 -14.48 8.35
C ASP A 34 18.85 -14.22 9.31
N PHE A 35 17.78 -15.00 9.12
CA PHE A 35 16.58 -14.94 9.97
C PHE A 35 16.84 -15.48 11.37
N ALA A 36 16.14 -14.93 12.36
CA ALA A 36 16.24 -15.35 13.77
C ALA A 36 15.72 -16.78 13.97
N ASP A 37 14.53 -17.08 13.44
CA ASP A 37 13.94 -18.42 13.52
C ASP A 37 14.28 -19.25 12.29
N GLN A 38 15.21 -20.20 12.49
CA GLN A 38 15.65 -21.13 11.47
C GLN A 38 15.16 -22.57 11.71
N ARG A 39 14.21 -22.74 12.65
CA ARG A 39 13.74 -24.07 13.05
C ARG A 39 13.01 -24.77 11.91
N GLU A 40 13.15 -26.08 11.91
CA GLU A 40 12.48 -26.99 10.99
C GLU A 40 11.41 -27.79 11.74
N PHE A 41 10.19 -27.75 11.20
CA PHE A 41 9.07 -28.57 11.63
C PHE A 41 8.50 -29.29 10.42
N LEU A 42 8.18 -30.59 10.57
CA LEU A 42 7.57 -31.42 9.52
C LEU A 42 8.34 -31.43 8.18
N GLY A 43 9.67 -31.27 8.21
CA GLY A 43 10.51 -31.25 7.01
C GLY A 43 10.56 -29.90 6.27
N ILE A 44 9.99 -28.84 6.85
CA ILE A 44 9.95 -27.50 6.24
C ILE A 44 11.00 -26.61 6.95
N PRO A 45 12.13 -26.25 6.31
CA PRO A 45 13.09 -25.34 6.92
C PRO A 45 12.49 -23.94 7.09
N ASN A 46 12.94 -23.20 8.12
CA ASN A 46 12.42 -21.87 8.46
C ASN A 46 10.88 -21.85 8.58
N THR A 47 10.28 -22.87 9.21
CA THR A 47 8.87 -23.20 9.00
C THR A 47 7.93 -22.03 9.27
N LEU A 48 8.14 -21.29 10.36
CA LEU A 48 7.25 -20.18 10.70
C LEU A 48 7.34 -19.05 9.68
N ASN A 49 8.51 -18.79 9.12
CA ASN A 49 8.68 -17.81 8.03
C ASN A 49 8.00 -18.29 6.73
N VAL A 50 7.94 -19.59 6.46
CA VAL A 50 7.23 -20.16 5.31
C VAL A 50 5.72 -20.10 5.53
N VAL A 51 5.21 -20.68 6.63
CA VAL A 51 3.78 -20.86 6.88
C VAL A 51 3.06 -19.54 7.15
N SER A 52 3.73 -18.55 7.76
CA SER A 52 3.15 -17.22 8.00
C SER A 52 2.82 -16.44 6.72
N ASN A 53 3.21 -16.92 5.54
CA ASN A 53 2.78 -16.38 4.26
C ASN A 53 1.38 -16.85 3.82
N PHE A 54 0.84 -17.91 4.40
CA PHE A 54 -0.47 -18.47 4.03
C PHE A 54 -1.63 -17.46 4.08
N PRO A 55 -1.71 -16.53 5.08
CA PRO A 55 -2.75 -15.51 5.10
C PRO A 55 -2.79 -14.63 3.85
N PHE A 56 -1.64 -14.32 3.21
CA PHE A 56 -1.61 -13.60 1.94
C PHE A 56 -2.33 -14.36 0.82
N LEU A 57 -2.15 -15.68 0.75
CA LEU A 57 -2.82 -16.51 -0.25
C LEU A 57 -4.34 -16.46 -0.05
N VAL A 58 -4.79 -16.65 1.20
CA VAL A 58 -6.21 -16.64 1.55
C VAL A 58 -6.86 -15.31 1.16
N ILE A 59 -6.30 -14.18 1.63
CA ILE A 59 -6.89 -12.87 1.35
C ILE A 59 -6.74 -12.45 -0.11
N GLY A 60 -5.65 -12.84 -0.78
CA GLY A 60 -5.45 -12.60 -2.20
C GLY A 60 -6.50 -13.31 -3.06
N LEU A 61 -6.77 -14.59 -2.79
CA LEU A 61 -7.80 -15.35 -3.50
C LEU A 61 -9.22 -14.85 -3.21
N ILE A 62 -9.54 -14.54 -1.94
CA ILE A 62 -10.83 -13.95 -1.57
C ILE A 62 -11.03 -12.63 -2.32
N GLY A 63 -10.03 -11.74 -2.28
CA GLY A 63 -10.09 -10.46 -2.98
C GLY A 63 -10.29 -10.62 -4.49
N LEU A 64 -9.59 -11.56 -5.13
CA LEU A 64 -9.78 -11.85 -6.55
C LEU A 64 -11.19 -12.32 -6.87
N VAL A 65 -11.73 -13.27 -6.09
CA VAL A 65 -13.10 -13.75 -6.30
C VAL A 65 -14.10 -12.60 -6.17
N LEU A 66 -13.96 -11.80 -5.11
CA LEU A 66 -14.87 -10.68 -4.85
C LEU A 66 -14.76 -9.54 -5.88
N CYS A 67 -13.61 -9.36 -6.53
CA CYS A 67 -13.47 -8.41 -7.64
C CYS A 67 -14.41 -8.72 -8.82
N TYR A 68 -14.71 -9.99 -9.06
CA TYR A 68 -15.53 -10.43 -10.20
C TYR A 68 -16.92 -10.95 -9.80
N TYR A 69 -17.21 -11.03 -8.51
CA TYR A 69 -18.46 -11.57 -8.01
C TYR A 69 -19.52 -10.47 -7.86
N GLY A 70 -20.54 -10.49 -8.73
CA GLY A 70 -21.81 -9.79 -8.53
C GLY A 70 -21.72 -8.30 -8.16
N ASP A 71 -20.74 -7.58 -8.72
CA ASP A 71 -20.41 -6.18 -8.38
C ASP A 71 -20.26 -5.91 -6.87
N TYR A 72 -19.73 -6.88 -6.13
CA TYR A 72 -19.64 -6.85 -4.67
C TYR A 72 -18.87 -5.64 -4.14
N PHE A 73 -17.74 -5.30 -4.76
CA PHE A 73 -16.93 -4.13 -4.40
C PHE A 73 -17.41 -2.81 -5.01
N LYS A 74 -18.51 -2.85 -5.77
CA LYS A 74 -19.17 -1.68 -6.39
C LYS A 74 -18.18 -0.81 -7.15
N PHE A 75 -17.41 -1.43 -8.04
CA PHE A 75 -16.42 -0.70 -8.82
C PHE A 75 -17.15 0.25 -9.77
N SER A 76 -16.87 1.54 -9.65
CA SER A 76 -17.51 2.54 -10.52
C SER A 76 -16.76 2.68 -11.84
N LEU A 77 -15.48 2.28 -11.86
CA LEU A 77 -14.56 2.53 -12.98
C LEU A 77 -13.80 1.26 -13.36
N GLN A 78 -13.61 1.03 -14.66
CA GLN A 78 -12.88 -0.13 -15.17
C GLN A 78 -11.42 -0.19 -14.68
N GLY A 79 -10.80 0.98 -14.50
CA GLY A 79 -9.44 1.08 -13.97
C GLY A 79 -9.31 0.60 -12.53
N GLU A 80 -10.36 0.75 -11.70
CA GLU A 80 -10.38 0.19 -10.35
C GLU A 80 -10.32 -1.33 -10.40
N LEU A 81 -11.17 -1.96 -11.23
CA LEU A 81 -11.18 -3.41 -11.37
C LEU A 81 -9.80 -3.93 -11.80
N TRP A 82 -9.17 -3.31 -12.80
CA TRP A 82 -7.82 -3.71 -13.24
C TRP A 82 -6.78 -3.52 -12.13
N GLY A 83 -6.78 -2.36 -11.46
CA GLY A 83 -5.84 -2.09 -10.38
C GLY A 83 -6.00 -3.06 -9.21
N TRP A 84 -7.23 -3.32 -8.76
CA TRP A 84 -7.51 -4.22 -7.65
C TRP A 84 -7.23 -5.68 -8.01
N THR A 85 -7.52 -6.10 -9.25
CA THR A 85 -7.11 -7.43 -9.73
C THR A 85 -5.60 -7.58 -9.70
N CYS A 86 -4.82 -6.62 -10.24
CA CYS A 86 -3.36 -6.67 -10.18
C CYS A 86 -2.86 -6.70 -8.73
N PHE A 87 -3.47 -5.91 -7.83
CA PHE A 87 -3.14 -5.92 -6.42
C PHE A 87 -3.33 -7.31 -5.79
N TYR A 88 -4.52 -7.92 -5.93
CA TYR A 88 -4.79 -9.22 -5.30
C TYR A 88 -4.03 -10.38 -5.97
N ILE A 89 -3.74 -10.31 -7.27
CA ILE A 89 -2.79 -11.24 -7.92
C ILE A 89 -1.41 -11.11 -7.26
N GLY A 90 -0.92 -9.88 -7.09
CA GLY A 90 0.34 -9.61 -6.39
C GLY A 90 0.34 -10.21 -4.99
N VAL A 91 -0.70 -9.93 -4.20
CA VAL A 91 -0.86 -10.45 -2.83
C VAL A 91 -0.87 -11.98 -2.78
N ALA A 92 -1.64 -12.65 -3.64
CA ALA A 92 -1.65 -14.11 -3.69
C ALA A 92 -0.28 -14.68 -4.12
N ALA A 93 0.38 -14.02 -5.07
CA ALA A 93 1.71 -14.42 -5.54
C ALA A 93 2.82 -14.16 -4.50
N VAL A 94 2.68 -13.17 -3.59
CA VAL A 94 3.59 -12.98 -2.45
C VAL A 94 3.65 -14.26 -1.62
N ALA A 95 2.50 -14.91 -1.38
CA ALA A 95 2.47 -16.11 -0.56
C ALA A 95 3.39 -17.21 -1.13
N ILE A 96 3.34 -17.40 -2.45
CA ILE A 96 4.12 -18.41 -3.16
C ILE A 96 5.60 -18.00 -3.23
N GLY A 97 5.86 -16.76 -3.65
CA GLY A 97 7.20 -16.22 -3.84
C GLY A 97 8.00 -16.13 -2.55
N SER A 98 7.38 -15.58 -1.50
CA SER A 98 7.97 -15.47 -0.16
C SER A 98 8.22 -16.85 0.46
N SER A 99 7.26 -17.78 0.34
CA SER A 99 7.46 -19.16 0.81
C SER A 99 8.65 -19.82 0.09
N TYR A 100 8.75 -19.69 -1.23
CA TYR A 100 9.85 -20.24 -2.01
C TYR A 100 11.22 -19.68 -1.59
N TYR A 101 11.27 -18.38 -1.31
CA TYR A 101 12.44 -17.71 -0.76
C TYR A 101 12.81 -18.26 0.63
N HIS A 102 11.86 -18.33 1.55
CA HIS A 102 12.12 -18.77 2.93
C HIS A 102 12.49 -20.25 3.06
N LEU A 103 12.11 -21.11 2.10
CA LEU A 103 12.59 -22.49 2.09
C LEU A 103 14.12 -22.61 1.95
N LYS A 104 14.77 -21.67 1.25
CA LYS A 104 16.24 -21.61 1.15
C LYS A 104 16.64 -20.19 0.78
N PRO A 105 16.79 -19.28 1.76
CA PRO A 105 17.06 -17.87 1.51
C PRO A 105 18.30 -17.66 0.66
N ASN A 106 18.16 -16.88 -0.41
CA ASN A 106 19.24 -16.33 -1.24
C ASN A 106 18.65 -15.30 -2.21
N ASP A 107 19.50 -14.49 -2.82
CA ASP A 107 19.09 -13.45 -3.76
C ASP A 107 18.29 -13.93 -4.97
N ALA A 108 18.66 -15.09 -5.55
CA ALA A 108 17.96 -15.60 -6.71
C ALA A 108 16.51 -15.96 -6.39
N ARG A 109 16.24 -16.40 -5.15
CA ARG A 109 14.88 -16.65 -4.68
C ARG A 109 14.18 -15.40 -4.17
N LEU A 110 14.92 -14.45 -3.60
CA LEU A 110 14.39 -13.17 -3.11
C LEU A 110 13.74 -12.34 -4.22
N VAL A 111 14.18 -12.50 -5.48
CA VAL A 111 13.48 -11.94 -6.65
C VAL A 111 12.00 -12.33 -6.67
N TRP A 112 11.68 -13.58 -6.35
CA TRP A 112 10.32 -14.11 -6.39
C TRP A 112 9.47 -13.65 -5.21
N ASP A 113 10.07 -13.26 -4.10
CA ASP A 113 9.39 -12.59 -3.00
C ASP A 113 9.08 -11.12 -3.33
N ARG A 114 10.09 -10.40 -3.85
CA ARG A 114 9.98 -8.96 -4.12
C ARG A 114 9.12 -8.61 -5.33
N LEU A 115 9.12 -9.43 -6.37
CA LEU A 115 8.39 -9.15 -7.60
C LEU A 115 6.86 -9.07 -7.38
N PRO A 116 6.21 -10.04 -6.71
CA PRO A 116 4.80 -9.92 -6.35
C PRO A 116 4.50 -8.71 -5.44
N MET A 117 5.41 -8.39 -4.50
CA MET A 117 5.28 -7.21 -3.66
C MET A 117 5.29 -5.91 -4.47
N THR A 118 6.18 -5.76 -5.45
CA THR A 118 6.21 -4.54 -6.29
C THR A 118 4.96 -4.42 -7.15
N ILE A 119 4.42 -5.53 -7.67
CA ILE A 119 3.12 -5.55 -8.36
C ILE A 119 2.02 -5.02 -7.44
N ALA A 120 1.95 -5.50 -6.19
CA ALA A 120 0.95 -5.06 -5.23
C ALA A 120 1.07 -3.56 -4.90
N PHE A 121 2.28 -3.07 -4.57
CA PHE A 121 2.49 -1.65 -4.22
C PHE A 121 2.18 -0.70 -5.38
N THR A 122 2.65 -1.03 -6.58
CA THR A 122 2.44 -0.19 -7.76
C THR A 122 0.97 -0.17 -8.19
N SER A 123 0.26 -1.29 -8.03
CA SER A 123 -1.19 -1.37 -8.25
C SER A 123 -1.96 -0.47 -7.27
N ILE A 124 -1.63 -0.51 -5.98
CA ILE A 124 -2.26 0.36 -4.98
C ILE A 124 -2.04 1.84 -5.32
N ILE A 125 -0.83 2.24 -5.71
CA ILE A 125 -0.58 3.63 -6.09
C ILE A 125 -1.44 4.04 -7.28
N ALA A 126 -1.57 3.18 -8.30
CA ALA A 126 -2.42 3.45 -9.44
C ALA A 126 -3.89 3.62 -9.02
N ILE A 127 -4.42 2.70 -8.19
CA ILE A 127 -5.77 2.81 -7.60
C ILE A 127 -5.94 4.14 -6.85
N PHE A 128 -4.95 4.50 -6.04
CA PHE A 128 -5.03 5.71 -5.25
C PHE A 128 -5.08 6.97 -6.11
N ILE A 129 -4.37 6.99 -7.25
CA ILE A 129 -4.45 8.05 -8.26
C ILE A 129 -5.85 8.09 -8.90
N ILE A 130 -6.44 6.93 -9.20
CA ILE A 130 -7.82 6.83 -9.71
C ILE A 130 -8.81 7.43 -8.72
N GLU A 131 -8.73 7.05 -7.44
CA GLU A 131 -9.70 7.44 -6.41
C GLU A 131 -9.55 8.90 -5.95
N ARG A 132 -8.35 9.48 -5.99
CA ARG A 132 -8.08 10.80 -5.37
C ARG A 132 -7.71 11.90 -6.33
N ILE A 133 -7.20 11.58 -7.51
CA ILE A 133 -6.64 12.57 -8.43
C ILE A 133 -7.48 12.64 -9.70
N ASP A 134 -7.49 11.56 -10.48
CA ASP A 134 -8.11 11.52 -11.80
C ASP A 134 -8.21 10.07 -12.28
N GLU A 135 -9.43 9.65 -12.63
CA GLU A 135 -9.72 8.30 -13.14
C GLU A 135 -8.85 7.93 -14.35
N ARG A 136 -8.80 8.81 -15.35
CA ARG A 136 -8.18 8.50 -16.64
C ARG A 136 -6.68 8.40 -16.49
N LYS A 137 -6.06 9.35 -15.79
CA LYS A 137 -4.62 9.32 -15.51
C LYS A 137 -4.25 8.13 -14.63
N GLY A 138 -5.07 7.83 -13.61
CA GLY A 138 -4.85 6.68 -12.75
C GLY A 138 -4.91 5.36 -13.52
N THR A 139 -5.90 5.18 -14.38
CA THR A 139 -6.02 3.98 -15.23
C THR A 139 -4.84 3.83 -16.19
N ILE A 140 -4.45 4.92 -16.86
CA ILE A 140 -3.27 4.92 -17.75
C ILE A 140 -1.98 4.66 -16.97
N SER A 141 -1.92 5.02 -15.68
CA SER A 141 -0.72 4.84 -14.85
C SER A 141 -0.48 3.40 -14.40
N ILE A 142 -1.48 2.50 -14.49
CA ILE A 142 -1.35 1.09 -14.05
C ILE A 142 -0.16 0.42 -14.75
N ILE A 143 -0.15 0.43 -16.08
CA ILE A 143 0.90 -0.23 -16.88
C ILE A 143 2.30 0.34 -16.58
N PRO A 144 2.56 1.66 -16.68
CA PRO A 144 3.90 2.19 -16.43
C PRO A 144 4.36 1.99 -14.98
N LEU A 145 3.44 2.03 -14.00
CA LEU A 145 3.80 1.76 -12.60
C LEU A 145 4.17 0.28 -12.39
N LEU A 146 3.40 -0.66 -12.95
CA LEU A 146 3.73 -2.09 -12.91
C LEU A 146 5.09 -2.37 -13.58
N LEU A 147 5.33 -1.79 -14.75
CA LEU A 147 6.62 -1.90 -15.44
C LEU A 147 7.76 -1.31 -14.61
N ALA A 148 7.56 -0.15 -13.98
CA ALA A 148 8.56 0.42 -13.06
C ALA A 148 8.86 -0.52 -11.88
N GLY A 149 7.83 -1.17 -11.32
CA GLY A 149 7.98 -2.21 -10.30
C GLY A 149 8.83 -3.39 -10.77
N ILE A 150 8.54 -3.94 -11.95
CA ILE A 150 9.30 -5.06 -12.54
C ILE A 150 10.74 -4.65 -12.84
N VAL A 151 10.93 -3.50 -13.50
CA VAL A 151 12.25 -2.97 -13.85
C VAL A 151 13.08 -2.71 -12.60
N SER A 152 12.48 -2.26 -11.49
CA SER A 152 13.20 -2.04 -10.24
C SER A 152 13.84 -3.33 -9.69
N ILE A 153 13.15 -4.48 -9.84
CA ILE A 153 13.66 -5.79 -9.40
C ILE A 153 14.73 -6.31 -10.35
N LEU A 154 14.52 -6.17 -11.67
CA LEU A 154 15.52 -6.55 -12.65
C LEU A 154 16.80 -5.72 -12.49
N TYR A 155 16.65 -4.41 -12.28
CA TYR A 155 17.77 -3.51 -12.03
C TYR A 155 18.56 -3.95 -10.80
N TRP A 156 17.89 -4.18 -9.68
CA TRP A 156 18.54 -4.73 -8.49
C TRP A 156 19.26 -6.04 -8.80
N ARG A 157 18.63 -6.97 -9.53
CA ARG A 157 19.22 -8.29 -9.82
C ARG A 157 20.48 -8.22 -10.70
N PHE A 158 20.57 -7.25 -11.61
CA PHE A 158 21.71 -7.12 -12.53
C PHE A 158 22.82 -6.20 -12.02
N PHE A 159 22.46 -5.15 -11.27
CA PHE A 159 23.39 -4.10 -10.85
C PHE A 159 23.69 -4.12 -9.35
N ASP A 160 23.07 -5.04 -8.59
CA ASP A 160 23.14 -5.12 -7.13
C ASP A 160 22.92 -3.76 -6.46
N ASP A 161 21.84 -3.09 -6.86
CA ASP A 161 21.47 -1.78 -6.32
C ASP A 161 19.97 -1.71 -6.01
N LEU A 162 19.67 -1.62 -4.71
CA LEU A 162 18.32 -1.65 -4.16
C LEU A 162 17.57 -0.33 -4.28
N ARG A 163 18.23 0.79 -4.63
CA ARG A 163 17.60 2.13 -4.55
C ARG A 163 16.28 2.23 -5.32
N PRO A 164 16.16 1.77 -6.58
CA PRO A 164 14.88 1.84 -7.30
C PRO A 164 13.79 0.99 -6.62
N TYR A 165 14.14 -0.21 -6.14
CA TYR A 165 13.22 -1.07 -5.43
C TYR A 165 12.77 -0.45 -4.09
N ALA A 166 13.70 0.12 -3.33
CA ALA A 166 13.44 0.82 -2.08
C ALA A 166 12.44 1.97 -2.30
N MET A 167 12.55 2.70 -3.41
CA MET A 167 11.56 3.73 -3.75
C MET A 167 10.18 3.13 -4.02
N VAL A 168 10.09 2.03 -4.79
CA VAL A 168 8.81 1.34 -5.02
C VAL A 168 8.21 0.82 -3.72
N GLN A 169 9.03 0.37 -2.78
CA GLN A 169 8.60 -0.19 -1.50
C GLN A 169 8.18 0.88 -0.49
N PHE A 170 8.98 1.94 -0.29
CA PHE A 170 8.80 2.88 0.81
C PHE A 170 8.06 4.18 0.42
N LEU A 171 8.13 4.60 -0.85
CA LEU A 171 7.40 5.80 -1.29
C LEU A 171 5.87 5.68 -1.06
N PRO A 172 5.23 4.53 -1.34
CA PRO A 172 3.80 4.36 -1.04
C PRO A 172 3.45 4.54 0.44
N CYS A 173 4.32 4.12 1.35
CA CYS A 173 4.09 4.22 2.79
C CYS A 173 3.97 5.67 3.28
N ILE A 174 4.56 6.62 2.54
CA ILE A 174 4.49 8.04 2.84
C ILE A 174 3.40 8.70 1.99
N ALA A 175 3.40 8.40 0.69
CA ALA A 175 2.51 9.04 -0.26
C ALA A 175 1.03 8.73 0.04
N ILE A 176 0.70 7.48 0.36
CA ILE A 176 -0.69 7.06 0.62
C ILE A 176 -1.26 7.78 1.85
N PRO A 177 -0.62 7.77 3.05
CA PRO A 177 -1.15 8.50 4.20
C PRO A 177 -1.28 10.00 3.96
N VAL A 178 -0.25 10.63 3.38
CA VAL A 178 -0.26 12.07 3.09
C VAL A 178 -1.43 12.42 2.17
N MET A 179 -1.59 11.69 1.08
CA MET A 179 -2.68 11.93 0.15
C MET A 179 -4.04 11.54 0.74
N ALA A 180 -4.14 10.49 1.57
CA ALA A 180 -5.39 10.10 2.24
C ALA A 180 -5.89 11.18 3.21
N ILE A 181 -4.97 11.87 3.87
CA ILE A 181 -5.28 12.96 4.81
C ILE A 181 -5.67 14.24 4.05
N LEU A 182 -4.92 14.58 3.00
CA LEU A 182 -5.02 15.86 2.32
C LEU A 182 -6.07 15.88 1.19
N LEU A 183 -6.21 14.80 0.44
CA LEU A 183 -7.07 14.73 -0.74
C LEU A 183 -8.44 14.13 -0.40
N PRO A 184 -9.53 14.75 -0.86
CA PRO A 184 -10.87 14.24 -0.60
C PRO A 184 -11.07 12.89 -1.31
N PRO A 185 -11.65 11.88 -0.63
CA PRO A 185 -11.93 10.59 -1.22
C PRO A 185 -13.09 10.63 -2.22
N MET A 186 -13.08 9.71 -3.18
CA MET A 186 -14.27 9.35 -3.97
C MET A 186 -15.25 8.45 -3.18
N TYR A 187 -14.73 7.68 -2.22
CA TYR A 187 -15.48 6.66 -1.48
C TYR A 187 -15.42 6.87 0.03
N THR A 188 -16.45 6.39 0.74
CA THR A 188 -16.46 6.36 2.21
C THR A 188 -15.35 5.46 2.76
N HIS A 189 -15.13 5.49 4.09
CA HIS A 189 -14.17 4.63 4.79
C HIS A 189 -12.69 4.86 4.41
N SER A 190 -12.34 6.07 3.96
CA SER A 190 -10.96 6.48 3.64
C SER A 190 -9.94 6.26 4.78
N THR A 191 -10.38 6.14 6.03
CA THR A 191 -9.51 5.86 7.19
C THR A 191 -8.85 4.49 7.13
N TYR A 192 -9.41 3.53 6.39
CA TYR A 192 -8.80 2.20 6.21
C TYR A 192 -7.45 2.25 5.49
N TRP A 193 -7.23 3.24 4.62
CA TRP A 193 -5.91 3.49 4.03
C TRP A 193 -4.84 3.81 5.08
N LEU A 194 -5.22 4.48 6.17
CA LEU A 194 -4.31 4.78 7.28
C LEU A 194 -4.03 3.55 8.13
N TRP A 195 -5.03 2.71 8.37
CA TRP A 195 -4.84 1.41 9.03
C TRP A 195 -3.90 0.51 8.23
N ALA A 196 -4.13 0.40 6.92
CA ALA A 196 -3.26 -0.34 6.01
C ALA A 196 -1.80 0.17 6.08
N ALA A 197 -1.59 1.49 6.03
CA ALA A 197 -0.26 2.07 6.17
C ALA A 197 0.37 1.79 7.54
N GLY A 198 -0.41 1.87 8.62
CA GLY A 198 0.04 1.59 9.98
C GLY A 198 0.52 0.14 10.15
N PHE A 199 -0.24 -0.83 9.66
CA PHE A 199 0.14 -2.25 9.71
C PHE A 199 1.37 -2.56 8.85
N TYR A 200 1.52 -1.89 7.71
CA TYR A 200 2.73 -2.03 6.90
C TYR A 200 3.97 -1.48 7.62
N LEU A 201 3.86 -0.32 8.25
CA LEU A 201 4.94 0.26 9.05
C LEU A 201 5.29 -0.64 10.24
N LEU A 202 4.28 -1.20 10.91
CA LEU A 202 4.48 -2.17 11.99
C LEU A 202 5.26 -3.40 11.49
N ALA A 203 4.89 -3.96 10.34
CA ALA A 203 5.61 -5.08 9.74
C ALA A 203 7.10 -4.73 9.47
N LYS A 204 7.39 -3.49 9.06
CA LYS A 204 8.79 -3.04 8.86
C LYS A 204 9.57 -2.90 10.15
N VAL A 205 8.93 -2.49 11.24
CA VAL A 205 9.55 -2.48 12.57
C VAL A 205 9.83 -3.91 13.03
N GLU A 206 8.88 -4.83 12.84
CA GLU A 206 9.04 -6.24 13.20
C GLU A 206 10.14 -6.94 12.38
N GLU A 207 10.27 -6.61 11.08
CA GLU A 207 11.37 -7.05 10.22
C GLU A 207 12.73 -6.60 10.77
N ALA A 208 12.85 -5.32 11.16
CA ALA A 208 14.09 -4.79 11.71
C ALA A 208 14.42 -5.35 13.11
N ALA A 209 13.39 -5.74 13.87
CA ALA A 209 13.51 -6.27 15.22
C ALA A 209 13.44 -7.81 15.28
N ASP A 210 13.70 -8.52 14.16
CA ASP A 210 13.47 -9.97 14.05
C ASP A 210 14.06 -10.78 15.22
N LYS A 211 15.36 -10.61 15.49
CA LYS A 211 16.08 -11.29 16.57
C LYS A 211 15.63 -10.83 17.96
N VAL A 212 15.42 -9.53 18.15
CA VAL A 212 14.97 -8.96 19.44
C VAL A 212 13.61 -9.51 19.83
N ILE A 213 12.66 -9.55 18.89
CA ILE A 213 11.33 -10.11 19.11
C ILE A 213 11.43 -11.61 19.40
N TYR A 214 12.28 -12.33 18.66
CA TYR A 214 12.46 -13.76 18.88
C TYR A 214 12.98 -14.06 20.30
N ASP A 215 13.94 -13.28 20.80
CA ASP A 215 14.43 -13.39 22.16
C ASP A 215 13.33 -13.08 23.19
N TRP A 216 12.56 -12.00 22.98
CA TRP A 216 11.48 -11.57 23.87
C TRP A 216 10.31 -12.55 23.93
N THR A 217 10.02 -13.25 22.84
CA THR A 217 8.97 -14.28 22.81
C THR A 217 9.46 -15.63 23.30
N HIS A 218 10.65 -15.69 23.94
CA HIS A 218 11.29 -16.94 24.37
C HIS A 218 11.43 -17.95 23.22
N HIS A 219 11.84 -17.46 22.05
CA HIS A 219 12.04 -18.25 20.83
C HIS A 219 10.76 -18.93 20.33
N ILE A 220 9.58 -18.42 20.67
CA ILE A 220 8.31 -19.00 20.20
C ILE A 220 7.99 -18.48 18.80
N VAL A 221 8.07 -17.16 18.57
CA VAL A 221 7.76 -16.50 17.28
C VAL A 221 8.75 -15.37 17.02
N SER A 222 9.30 -15.29 15.80
CA SER A 222 10.25 -14.23 15.43
C SER A 222 9.56 -12.97 14.91
N GLY A 223 10.28 -11.86 14.87
CA GLY A 223 9.76 -10.63 14.28
C GLY A 223 9.45 -10.77 12.79
N HIS A 224 10.21 -11.56 12.04
CA HIS A 224 9.94 -11.82 10.62
C HIS A 224 8.67 -12.65 10.40
N THR A 225 8.34 -13.56 11.33
CA THR A 225 7.04 -14.25 11.32
C THR A 225 5.90 -13.24 11.57
N LEU A 226 6.03 -12.37 12.57
CA LEU A 226 5.04 -11.33 12.85
C LEU A 226 4.87 -10.34 11.70
N LYS A 227 5.98 -9.95 11.06
CA LYS A 227 6.00 -9.09 9.87
C LYS A 227 5.06 -9.62 8.80
N HIS A 228 5.12 -10.92 8.47
CA HIS A 228 4.22 -11.49 7.47
C HIS A 228 2.75 -11.37 7.87
N LEU A 229 2.43 -11.65 9.14
CA LEU A 229 1.06 -11.55 9.66
C LEU A 229 0.56 -10.10 9.65
N CYS A 230 1.37 -9.14 10.11
CA CYS A 230 1.06 -7.71 10.10
C CYS A 230 0.94 -7.17 8.68
N ALA A 231 1.83 -7.55 7.77
CA ALA A 231 1.74 -7.16 6.37
C ALA A 231 0.52 -7.78 5.67
N ALA A 232 0.09 -8.99 6.05
CA ALA A 232 -1.14 -9.61 5.55
C ALA A 232 -2.42 -8.88 6.01
N MET A 233 -2.35 -8.08 7.08
CA MET A 233 -3.48 -7.22 7.46
C MET A 233 -3.72 -6.08 6.49
N VAL A 234 -2.72 -5.67 5.72
CA VAL A 234 -2.85 -4.61 4.69
C VAL A 234 -3.96 -4.94 3.69
N PRO A 235 -3.90 -6.06 2.92
CA PRO A 235 -5.00 -6.44 2.04
C PRO A 235 -6.29 -6.71 2.81
N VAL A 236 -6.27 -7.20 4.07
CA VAL A 236 -7.50 -7.39 4.85
C VAL A 236 -8.24 -6.07 5.07
N PHE A 237 -7.56 -5.02 5.54
CA PHE A 237 -8.18 -3.71 5.72
C PHE A 237 -8.68 -3.12 4.40
N LEU A 238 -7.93 -3.28 3.31
CA LEU A 238 -8.36 -2.81 2.00
C LEU A 238 -9.57 -3.59 1.47
N THR A 239 -9.63 -4.91 1.67
CA THR A 239 -10.82 -5.72 1.36
C THR A 239 -12.03 -5.28 2.17
N LEU A 240 -11.86 -5.04 3.47
CA LEU A 240 -12.96 -4.55 4.33
C LEU A 240 -13.43 -3.16 3.92
N MET A 241 -12.51 -2.27 3.53
CA MET A 241 -12.84 -0.97 2.96
C MET A 241 -13.67 -1.15 1.69
N LEU A 242 -13.22 -1.97 0.74
CA LEU A 242 -13.93 -2.24 -0.51
C LEU A 242 -15.32 -2.84 -0.30
N ALA A 243 -15.47 -3.74 0.67
CA ALA A 243 -16.76 -4.36 0.97
C ALA A 243 -17.77 -3.38 1.61
N LYS A 244 -17.29 -2.39 2.35
CA LYS A 244 -18.14 -1.43 3.10
C LYS A 244 -18.30 -0.08 2.43
N ARG A 245 -17.47 0.24 1.44
CA ARG A 245 -17.46 1.56 0.82
C ARG A 245 -18.72 1.83 0.01
N THR A 246 -19.07 3.10 -0.05
CA THR A 246 -20.09 3.68 -0.92
C THR A 246 -19.51 4.94 -1.53
N VAL A 247 -20.08 5.40 -2.65
CA VAL A 247 -19.68 6.70 -3.24
C VAL A 247 -19.94 7.81 -2.22
N GLU A 248 -18.96 8.69 -2.03
CA GLU A 248 -19.06 9.86 -1.16
C GLU A 248 -19.51 11.07 -2.00
N PRO A 249 -20.79 11.50 -1.91
CA PRO A 249 -21.29 12.62 -2.71
C PRO A 249 -20.66 13.95 -2.29
N GLU A 250 -20.36 14.12 -1.00
CA GLU A 250 -19.70 15.30 -0.47
C GLU A 250 -18.21 15.04 -0.23
N ARG A 251 -17.40 15.31 -1.26
CA ARG A 251 -15.95 15.12 -1.23
C ARG A 251 -15.25 16.01 -0.19
N GLN A 252 -15.11 15.52 1.04
CA GLN A 252 -14.38 16.19 2.13
C GLN A 252 -13.14 15.38 2.54
N SER A 253 -11.98 16.06 2.69
CA SER A 253 -10.74 15.40 3.15
C SER A 253 -10.78 15.08 4.64
N LEU A 254 -10.03 14.06 5.07
CA LEU A 254 -9.94 13.70 6.49
C LEU A 254 -9.46 14.86 7.35
N LEU A 255 -8.50 15.66 6.85
CA LEU A 255 -8.04 16.86 7.53
C LEU A 255 -9.19 17.85 7.82
N LYS A 256 -10.06 18.07 6.84
CA LYS A 256 -11.22 18.97 7.01
C LYS A 256 -12.21 18.40 8.02
N THR A 257 -12.53 17.12 7.92
CA THR A 257 -13.44 16.42 8.84
C THR A 257 -12.93 16.47 10.28
N TRP A 258 -11.63 16.22 10.50
CA TRP A 258 -11.02 16.29 11.82
C TRP A 258 -10.98 17.71 12.37
N LYS A 259 -10.70 18.72 11.53
CA LYS A 259 -10.75 20.14 11.95
C LYS A 259 -12.16 20.55 12.40
N ILE A 260 -13.20 20.12 11.68
CA ILE A 260 -14.60 20.36 12.06
C ILE A 260 -14.95 19.63 13.37
N SER A 261 -14.56 18.37 13.50
CA SER A 261 -14.77 17.60 14.74
C SER A 261 -14.08 18.25 15.95
N TRP A 262 -12.84 18.69 15.78
CA TRP A 262 -12.05 19.37 16.83
C TRP A 262 -12.68 20.70 17.26
N THR A 263 -13.13 21.51 16.30
CA THR A 263 -13.82 22.77 16.60
C THR A 263 -15.17 22.56 17.27
N LYS A 264 -15.92 21.51 16.90
CA LYS A 264 -17.16 21.11 17.58
C LYS A 264 -16.88 20.64 19.02
N PHE A 265 -15.88 19.78 19.22
CA PHE A 265 -15.45 19.33 20.55
C PHE A 265 -15.07 20.51 21.45
N ARG A 266 -14.25 21.45 20.95
CA ARG A 266 -13.85 22.65 21.70
C ARG A 266 -15.02 23.59 22.04
N LYS A 267 -16.08 23.62 21.23
CA LYS A 267 -17.31 24.36 21.54
C LYS A 267 -18.15 23.65 22.62
N THR A 268 -18.10 22.32 22.68
CA THR A 268 -18.85 21.52 23.67
C THR A 268 -18.14 21.47 25.04
N ASP A 269 -16.81 21.49 25.09
CA ASP A 269 -15.99 21.43 26.33
C ASP A 269 -15.84 22.79 27.06
N GLY A 270 -16.42 23.87 26.52
CA GLY A 270 -16.55 25.17 27.20
C GLY A 270 -15.49 26.23 26.86
N THR A 271 -15.93 27.50 26.85
CA THR A 271 -15.18 28.77 26.62
C THR A 271 -14.96 29.25 25.18
N VAL A 272 -16.02 29.55 24.42
CA VAL A 272 -16.00 30.74 23.52
C VAL A 272 -17.43 31.30 23.44
N GLU A 273 -17.63 32.51 23.94
CA GLU A 273 -18.85 33.31 23.70
C GLU A 273 -19.12 33.41 22.19
N SER A 274 -20.40 33.33 21.84
CA SER A 274 -20.88 33.50 20.48
C SER A 274 -20.35 34.79 19.84
N ASP A 275 -19.44 34.67 18.89
CA ASP A 275 -19.32 35.67 17.82
C ASP A 275 -19.66 35.03 16.47
N GLY A 276 -20.59 35.69 15.79
CA GLY A 276 -21.48 35.13 14.78
C GLY A 276 -20.88 35.09 13.38
N THR A 277 -19.83 34.32 13.17
CA THR A 277 -19.36 33.99 11.81
C THR A 277 -19.41 32.50 11.57
N VAL A 278 -20.58 32.06 11.07
CA VAL A 278 -20.71 30.80 10.33
C VAL A 278 -19.93 30.99 9.04
N GLU A 279 -18.65 30.60 9.01
CA GLU A 279 -17.93 30.43 7.75
C GLU A 279 -18.56 29.24 7.00
N SER A 280 -19.57 29.56 6.20
CA SER A 280 -20.09 28.72 5.13
C SER A 280 -18.95 28.48 4.13
N TYR A 281 -18.21 27.39 4.31
CA TYR A 281 -17.26 26.92 3.30
C TYR A 281 -18.03 26.30 2.13
N THR A 282 -18.65 27.12 1.31
CA THR A 282 -19.19 26.72 0.00
C THR A 282 -18.00 26.51 -0.93
N CYS A 283 -17.80 25.29 -1.45
CA CYS A 283 -16.90 25.12 -2.57
C CYS A 283 -17.36 23.99 -3.50
N THR A 284 -17.58 24.39 -4.74
CA THR A 284 -17.95 23.62 -5.91
C THR A 284 -16.83 22.64 -6.30
N TYR A 285 -17.17 21.36 -6.44
CA TYR A 285 -16.37 20.40 -7.20
C TYR A 285 -17.25 19.76 -8.26
N SER A 286 -16.64 19.45 -9.41
CA SER A 286 -17.31 18.83 -10.56
C SER A 286 -18.06 17.57 -10.13
N THR A 287 -19.38 17.64 -10.23
CA THR A 287 -20.30 16.50 -10.09
C THR A 287 -19.90 15.43 -11.10
N VAL A 288 -19.68 14.21 -10.62
CA VAL A 288 -19.69 13.03 -11.50
C VAL A 288 -21.15 12.88 -11.98
N PRO A 289 -21.41 12.73 -13.29
CA PRO A 289 -22.77 12.50 -13.76
C PRO A 289 -23.30 11.21 -13.14
N VAL A 290 -24.41 11.31 -12.42
CA VAL A 290 -25.21 10.16 -12.02
C VAL A 290 -25.82 9.61 -13.30
N VAL A 291 -25.34 8.46 -13.75
CA VAL A 291 -26.04 7.71 -14.79
C VAL A 291 -27.22 7.03 -14.09
N GLU A 292 -28.41 7.61 -14.24
CA GLU A 292 -29.65 6.91 -13.91
C GLU A 292 -29.75 5.67 -14.81
N SER A 293 -29.82 4.49 -14.18
CA SER A 293 -30.18 3.26 -14.87
C SER A 293 -31.64 3.34 -15.29
N GLN A 294 -31.88 3.44 -16.61
CA GLN A 294 -33.16 3.06 -17.22
C GLN A 294 -33.22 1.53 -17.40
#